data_AF-A0A357EH12-F1
#
_entry.id   AF-A0A357EH12-F1
#
_cell.length_a   1.000
_cell.length_b   1.000
_cell.length_c   1.000
_cell.angle_alpha   90.00
_cell.angle_beta   90.00
_cell.angle_gamma   90.00
#
_symmetry.space_group_name_H-M   'P 1'
#
loop_
_entity.id
_entity.type
_entity.pdbx_description
1 polymer ?
#
loop_
_entity_poly.entity_id
_entity_poly.type
_entity_poly.pdbx_seq_one_letter_code
_entity_poly.pdbx_strand_id
1 'polypeptide(L)'
;AGFTLLEMLIALFLLGGVLAVILPRISFEEDLRSTGRKLVGLLRTFQAQAASDQTPLRLYLDLDQGLYWMMVIEGKEERLPLDPAWKLPRLLPESIRLTEVSIGQDKRMSGRVGVTFFPNGRIEPVTMYLIDNKSNLLGVAVDSLTGSIRVSDERFDPPPNRLIPDRVKILLKASAQAGAGGTAQGGPLAPRGVQ
;
A
#
# COMPACT_ATOMS: atom_id res chain seq x y z
N ALA A 1 33.04 -58.01 21.21
CA ALA A 1 33.24 -57.35 19.91
C ALA A 1 33.12 -55.85 20.12
N GLY A 2 34.16 -55.08 19.79
CA GLY A 2 34.17 -53.63 19.97
C GLY A 2 33.86 -52.94 18.65
N PHE A 3 33.09 -51.85 18.69
CA PHE A 3 32.79 -51.02 17.54
C PHE A 3 34.05 -50.27 17.08
N THR A 4 34.22 -50.11 15.77
CA THR A 4 35.37 -49.38 15.22
C THR A 4 35.17 -47.87 15.34
N LEU A 5 36.27 -47.10 15.40
CA LEU A 5 36.21 -45.63 15.40
C LEU A 5 35.50 -45.09 14.14
N LEU A 6 35.69 -45.74 13.00
CA LEU A 6 35.07 -45.36 11.73
C LEU A 6 33.55 -45.50 11.79
N GLU A 7 33.06 -46.57 12.41
CA GLU A 7 31.63 -46.83 12.55
C GLU A 7 30.93 -45.78 13.42
N MET A 8 31.58 -45.36 14.51
CA MET A 8 31.08 -44.27 15.33
C MET A 8 31.10 -42.92 14.59
N LEU A 9 32.10 -42.67 13.75
CA LEU A 9 32.18 -41.45 12.94
C LEU A 9 31.08 -41.39 11.88
N ILE A 10 30.82 -42.51 11.19
CA ILE A 10 29.72 -42.61 10.23
C ILE A 10 28.37 -42.47 10.95
N ALA A 11 28.19 -43.11 12.11
CA ALA A 11 26.98 -43.00 12.90
C ALA A 11 26.69 -41.55 13.34
N LEU A 12 27.71 -40.82 13.81
CA LEU A 12 27.59 -39.41 14.17
C LEU A 12 27.28 -38.52 12.96
N PHE A 13 27.90 -38.79 11.80
CA PHE A 13 27.64 -38.07 10.56
C PHE A 13 26.18 -38.28 10.08
N LEU A 14 25.71 -39.51 10.10
CA LEU A 14 24.33 -39.86 9.74
C LEU A 14 23.34 -39.25 10.74
N LEU A 15 23.62 -39.31 12.04
CA LEU A 15 22.78 -38.70 13.07
C LEU A 15 22.71 -37.17 12.89
N GLY A 16 23.83 -36.52 12.61
CA GLY A 16 23.88 -35.07 12.33
C GLY A 16 23.12 -34.70 11.06
N GLY A 17 23.25 -35.49 9.99
CA GLY A 17 22.51 -35.28 8.74
C GLY A 17 21.00 -35.44 8.93
N VAL A 18 20.57 -36.45 9.69
CA VAL A 18 19.16 -36.66 10.02
C VAL A 18 18.61 -35.52 10.87
N LEU A 19 19.36 -35.05 11.88
CA LEU A 19 18.97 -33.88 12.67
C LEU A 19 18.81 -32.63 11.79
N ALA A 20 19.71 -32.38 10.84
CA ALA A 20 19.62 -31.24 9.92
C ALA A 20 18.35 -31.24 9.06
N VAL A 21 17.82 -32.43 8.71
CA VAL A 21 16.56 -32.58 7.95
C VAL A 21 15.34 -32.50 8.88
N ILE A 22 15.47 -33.02 10.11
CA ILE A 22 14.38 -33.05 11.09
C ILE A 22 14.14 -31.69 11.73
N LEU A 23 15.15 -30.80 11.83
CA LEU A 23 14.96 -29.45 12.37
C LEU A 23 13.80 -28.77 11.63
N PRO A 24 12.63 -28.59 12.27
CA PRO A 24 11.54 -27.90 11.63
C PRO A 24 12.03 -26.48 11.35
N ARG A 25 11.84 -26.00 10.11
CA ARG A 25 11.95 -24.57 9.83
C ARG A 25 10.85 -23.89 10.63
N ILE A 26 11.14 -23.50 11.87
CA ILE A 26 10.23 -22.70 12.68
C ILE A 26 10.24 -21.32 12.03
N SER A 27 9.38 -21.12 11.04
CA SER A 27 8.95 -19.79 10.66
C SER A 27 8.12 -19.30 11.84
N PHE A 28 8.68 -18.37 12.63
CA PHE A 28 7.87 -17.52 13.50
C PHE A 28 7.04 -16.61 12.58
N GLU A 29 6.03 -17.18 11.91
CA GLU A 29 5.11 -16.41 11.09
C GLU A 29 4.49 -15.35 12.00
N GLU A 30 4.75 -14.09 11.67
CA GLU A 30 4.13 -13.00 12.41
C GLU A 30 2.62 -13.03 12.14
N ASP A 31 1.84 -13.11 13.22
CA ASP A 31 0.38 -13.11 13.12
C ASP A 31 -0.10 -11.79 12.49
N LEU A 32 -1.05 -11.87 11.57
CA LEU A 32 -1.68 -10.73 10.89
C LEU A 32 -2.12 -9.65 11.87
N ARG A 33 -2.69 -10.05 13.02
CA ARG A 33 -3.12 -9.11 14.06
C ARG A 33 -1.95 -8.37 14.69
N SER A 34 -0.81 -9.03 14.87
CA SER A 34 0.40 -8.42 15.40
C SER A 34 1.00 -7.41 14.42
N THR A 35 1.07 -7.77 13.13
CA THR A 35 1.49 -6.89 12.05
C THR A 35 0.57 -5.66 11.93
N GLY A 36 -0.74 -5.87 12.05
CA GLY A 36 -1.73 -4.79 12.09
C GLY A 36 -1.50 -3.82 13.26
N ARG A 37 -1.29 -4.34 14.48
CA ARG A 37 -0.97 -3.48 15.65
C ARG A 37 0.32 -2.70 15.44
N LYS A 38 1.37 -3.33 14.88
CA LYS A 38 2.61 -2.64 14.53
C LYS A 38 2.35 -1.52 13.51
N LEU A 39 1.58 -1.78 12.47
CA LEU A 39 1.20 -0.76 11.48
C LEU A 39 0.44 0.40 12.12
N VAL A 40 -0.54 0.15 12.98
CA VAL A 40 -1.24 1.21 13.73
C VAL A 40 -0.26 2.02 14.59
N GLY A 41 0.67 1.35 15.26
CA GLY A 41 1.74 2.00 16.01
C GLY A 41 2.59 2.92 15.14
N LEU A 42 3.01 2.43 13.97
CA LEU A 42 3.78 3.22 13.00
C LEU A 42 3.04 4.47 12.54
N LEU A 43 1.75 4.35 12.19
CA LEU A 43 0.93 5.49 11.81
C LEU A 43 0.87 6.54 12.93
N ARG A 44 0.68 6.12 14.19
CA ARG A 44 0.66 7.02 15.35
C ARG A 44 2.00 7.67 15.61
N THR A 45 3.10 6.94 15.46
CA THR A 45 4.45 7.47 15.62
C THR A 45 4.72 8.55 14.58
N PHE A 46 4.40 8.32 13.31
CA PHE A 46 4.60 9.32 12.25
C PHE A 46 3.66 10.51 12.39
N GLN A 47 2.43 10.29 12.83
CA GLN A 47 1.50 11.36 13.17
C GLN A 47 2.08 12.26 14.27
N ALA A 48 2.58 11.67 15.36
CA ALA A 48 3.18 12.40 16.47
C ALA A 48 4.47 13.11 16.03
N GLN A 49 5.30 12.46 15.21
CA GLN A 49 6.55 13.02 14.72
C GLN A 49 6.30 14.21 13.78
N ALA A 50 5.40 14.09 12.81
CA ALA A 50 5.04 15.20 11.92
C ALA A 50 4.51 16.40 12.70
N ALA A 51 3.70 16.16 13.74
CA ALA A 51 3.20 17.19 14.62
C ALA A 51 4.28 17.82 15.51
N SER A 52 5.18 17.01 16.07
CA SER A 52 6.28 17.49 16.92
C SER A 52 7.27 18.34 16.13
N ASP A 53 7.70 17.84 14.98
CA ASP A 53 8.75 18.45 14.16
C ASP A 53 8.20 19.56 13.24
N GLN A 54 6.88 19.79 13.26
CA GLN A 54 6.16 20.72 12.39
C GLN A 54 6.49 20.53 10.90
N THR A 55 6.80 19.30 10.50
CA THR A 55 7.27 18.97 9.15
C THR A 55 6.44 17.82 8.57
N PRO A 56 5.89 17.93 7.35
CA PRO A 56 5.11 16.85 6.77
C PRO A 56 5.98 15.62 6.51
N LEU A 57 5.41 14.44 6.73
CA LEU A 57 6.06 13.16 6.43
C LEU A 57 5.25 12.41 5.37
N ARG A 58 5.91 11.53 4.62
CA ARG A 58 5.27 10.63 3.66
C ARG A 58 5.71 9.20 3.90
N LEU A 59 4.75 8.31 4.14
CA LEU A 59 4.97 6.87 4.17
C LEU A 59 4.68 6.30 2.80
N TYR A 60 5.70 5.79 2.13
CA TYR A 60 5.54 5.01 0.91
C TYR A 60 5.31 3.54 1.23
N LEU A 61 4.37 2.95 0.50
CA LEU A 61 4.02 1.54 0.52
C LEU A 61 4.20 1.01 -0.90
N ASP A 62 5.02 -0.02 -1.07
CA ASP A 62 5.19 -0.77 -2.30
C ASP A 62 4.46 -2.10 -2.15
N LEU A 63 3.31 -2.21 -2.80
CA LEU A 63 2.41 -3.37 -2.70
C LEU A 63 3.00 -4.60 -3.40
N ASP A 64 3.87 -4.38 -4.40
CA ASP A 64 4.44 -5.47 -5.19
C ASP A 64 5.58 -6.15 -4.43
N GLN A 65 6.42 -5.36 -3.76
CA GLN A 65 7.58 -5.85 -3.01
C GLN A 65 7.29 -6.06 -1.51
N GLY A 66 6.16 -5.57 -1.00
CA GLY A 66 5.87 -5.58 0.43
C GLY A 66 6.82 -4.68 1.23
N LEU A 67 7.29 -3.59 0.63
CA LEU A 67 8.23 -2.65 1.25
C LEU A 67 7.50 -1.39 1.71
N TYR A 68 8.02 -0.79 2.78
CA TYR A 68 7.60 0.54 3.21
C TYR A 68 8.77 1.37 3.72
N TRP A 69 8.73 2.68 3.46
CA TRP A 69 9.74 3.63 3.92
C TRP A 69 9.10 5.00 4.15
N MET A 70 9.80 5.83 4.92
CA MET A 70 9.36 7.19 5.22
C MET A 70 10.28 8.20 4.55
N MET A 71 9.70 9.29 4.07
CA MET A 71 10.40 10.49 3.61
C MET A 71 9.89 11.71 4.39
N VAL A 72 10.79 12.65 4.66
CA VAL A 72 10.47 13.98 5.18
C VAL A 72 10.22 14.91 4.00
N ILE A 73 9.13 15.67 4.02
CA ILE A 73 8.82 16.64 2.96
C ILE A 73 9.30 18.02 3.41
N GLU A 74 10.36 18.52 2.78
CA GLU A 74 10.90 19.86 3.02
C GLU A 74 10.61 20.76 1.82
N GLY A 75 9.55 21.57 1.93
CA GLY A 75 9.09 22.42 0.85
C GLY A 75 8.57 21.59 -0.33
N LYS A 76 9.35 21.52 -1.42
CA LYS A 76 9.03 20.73 -2.62
C LYS A 76 9.91 19.48 -2.77
N GLU A 77 10.84 19.27 -1.86
CA GLU A 77 11.78 18.16 -1.91
C GLU A 77 11.41 17.07 -0.89
N GLU A 78 11.72 15.82 -1.23
CA GLU A 78 11.64 14.71 -0.30
C GLU A 78 13.05 14.32 0.16
N ARG A 79 13.26 14.21 1.47
CA ARG A 79 14.55 13.87 2.08
C ARG A 79 14.43 12.63 2.95
N LEU A 80 15.54 11.92 3.10
CA LEU A 80 15.62 10.81 4.03
C LEU A 80 15.50 11.33 5.47
N PRO A 81 14.81 10.61 6.34
CA PRO A 81 14.72 10.97 7.74
C PRO A 81 16.07 10.88 8.45
N LEU A 82 16.25 11.75 9.45
CA LEU A 82 17.46 11.79 10.25
C LEU A 82 17.61 10.54 11.14
N ASP A 83 16.48 9.99 11.60
CA ASP A 83 16.43 8.76 12.40
C ASP A 83 17.02 7.58 11.61
N PRO A 84 18.12 6.97 12.09
CA PRO A 84 18.74 5.81 11.46
C PRO A 84 17.77 4.65 11.22
N ALA A 85 16.74 4.49 12.05
CA ALA A 85 15.75 3.42 11.93
C ALA A 85 14.92 3.51 10.64
N TRP A 86 14.89 4.68 9.99
CA TRP A 86 14.06 4.97 8.83
C TRP A 86 14.83 5.30 7.55
N LYS A 87 16.17 5.20 7.58
CA LYS A 87 17.02 5.45 6.39
C LYS A 87 16.92 4.39 5.32
N LEU A 88 16.48 3.18 5.69
CA LEU A 88 16.36 2.03 4.78
C LEU A 88 14.90 1.59 4.67
N PRO A 89 14.47 1.14 3.48
CA PRO A 89 13.18 0.48 3.31
C PRO A 89 13.06 -0.75 4.21
N ARG A 90 11.86 -0.93 4.76
CA ARG A 90 11.53 -2.04 5.66
C ARG A 90 10.59 -3.00 4.96
N LEU A 91 10.74 -4.28 5.25
CA LEU A 91 9.90 -5.34 4.73
C LEU A 91 8.70 -5.59 5.65
N LEU A 92 7.55 -5.85 5.04
CA LEU A 92 6.48 -6.58 5.71
C LEU A 92 6.94 -8.03 5.97
N PRO A 93 6.43 -8.70 7.01
CA PRO A 93 6.68 -10.12 7.22
C PRO A 93 6.29 -10.92 5.97
N GLU A 94 7.06 -11.94 5.61
CA GLU A 94 6.85 -12.72 4.38
C GLU A 94 5.45 -13.37 4.30
N SER A 95 4.84 -13.63 5.45
CA SER A 95 3.49 -14.19 5.57
C SER A 95 2.37 -13.18 5.30
N ILE A 96 2.68 -11.88 5.16
CA ILE A 96 1.71 -10.80 5.09
C ILE A 96 1.86 -10.02 3.79
N ARG A 97 0.75 -9.82 3.08
CA ARG A 97 0.70 -9.06 1.84
C ARG A 97 -0.25 -7.88 1.95
N LEU A 98 0.15 -6.74 1.38
CA LEU A 98 -0.70 -5.58 1.22
C LEU A 98 -1.47 -5.72 -0.10
N THR A 99 -2.76 -6.01 -0.03
CA THR A 99 -3.59 -6.29 -1.22
C THR A 99 -4.16 -5.05 -1.85
N GLU A 100 -4.47 -4.05 -1.04
CA GLU A 100 -5.17 -2.87 -1.47
C GLU A 100 -4.85 -1.70 -0.55
N VAL A 101 -4.61 -0.54 -1.16
CA VAL A 101 -4.53 0.74 -0.47
C VAL A 101 -5.40 1.74 -1.21
N SER A 102 -6.29 2.39 -0.48
CA SER A 102 -7.23 3.38 -1.00
C SER A 102 -7.02 4.72 -0.30
N ILE A 103 -6.68 5.76 -1.06
CA ILE A 103 -6.54 7.15 -0.59
C ILE A 103 -7.57 8.00 -1.34
N GLY A 104 -8.55 8.55 -0.64
CA GLY A 104 -9.63 9.32 -1.27
C GLY A 104 -10.46 8.46 -2.24
N GLN A 105 -10.29 8.67 -3.55
CA GLN A 105 -10.91 7.85 -4.60
C GLN A 105 -9.89 6.97 -5.34
N ASP A 106 -8.60 7.14 -5.05
CA ASP A 106 -7.52 6.40 -5.68
C ASP A 106 -7.32 5.08 -4.93
N LYS A 107 -7.84 4.02 -5.53
CA LYS A 107 -7.64 2.64 -5.10
C LYS A 107 -6.48 2.02 -5.88
N ARG A 108 -5.52 1.44 -5.17
CA ARG A 108 -4.34 0.76 -5.73
C ARG A 108 -4.27 -0.67 -5.22
N MET A 109 -4.04 -1.60 -6.12
CA MET A 109 -3.86 -3.04 -5.85
C MET A 109 -2.41 -3.51 -6.11
N SER A 110 -1.58 -2.62 -6.65
CA SER A 110 -0.20 -2.88 -7.07
C SER A 110 0.57 -1.56 -7.16
N GLY A 111 1.89 -1.67 -7.24
CA GLY A 111 2.81 -0.54 -7.32
C GLY A 111 2.96 0.22 -6.01
N ARG A 112 3.35 1.49 -6.13
CA ARG A 112 3.67 2.36 -4.99
C ARG A 112 2.57 3.37 -4.72
N VAL A 113 2.34 3.64 -3.44
CA VAL A 113 1.41 4.67 -2.95
C VAL A 113 2.02 5.36 -1.73
N GLY A 114 1.78 6.67 -1.59
CA GLY A 114 2.29 7.47 -0.48
C GLY A 114 1.15 7.99 0.39
N VAL A 115 1.24 7.79 1.71
CA VAL A 115 0.32 8.35 2.71
C VAL A 115 0.99 9.54 3.38
N THR A 116 0.33 10.70 3.38
CA THR A 116 0.89 11.93 3.94
C THR A 116 0.48 12.13 5.40
N PHE A 117 1.42 12.56 6.24
CA PHE A 117 1.22 12.97 7.62
C PHE A 117 1.46 14.48 7.71
N PHE A 118 0.50 15.20 8.27
CA PHE A 118 0.49 16.66 8.27
C PHE A 118 0.99 17.24 9.60
N PRO A 119 1.67 18.41 9.60
CA PRO A 119 2.15 19.09 10.81
C PRO A 119 1.10 19.41 11.87
N ASN A 120 -0.19 19.40 11.50
CA ASN A 120 -1.31 19.60 12.42
C ASN A 120 -1.77 18.29 13.11
N GLY A 121 -1.00 17.20 12.96
CA GLY A 121 -1.33 15.90 13.55
C GLY A 121 -2.41 15.14 12.78
N ARG A 122 -2.76 15.53 11.55
CA ARG A 122 -3.65 14.73 10.70
C ARG A 122 -2.87 13.70 9.91
N ILE A 123 -3.49 12.55 9.69
CA ILE A 123 -3.05 11.56 8.72
C ILE A 123 -3.97 11.67 7.50
N GLU A 124 -3.42 11.60 6.31
CA GLU A 124 -4.19 11.51 5.06
C GLU A 124 -5.15 10.31 5.14
N PRO A 125 -6.46 10.49 4.87
CA PRO A 125 -7.42 9.40 4.96
C PRO A 125 -7.04 8.26 4.01
N VAL A 126 -6.78 7.10 4.60
CA VAL A 126 -6.29 5.91 3.89
C VAL A 126 -7.00 4.68 4.42
N THR A 127 -7.33 3.74 3.55
CA THR A 127 -7.75 2.38 3.91
C THR A 127 -6.78 1.38 3.31
N MET A 128 -6.26 0.47 4.14
CA MET A 128 -5.28 -0.55 3.78
C MET A 128 -5.84 -1.92 4.10
N TYR A 129 -5.68 -2.89 3.21
CA TYR A 129 -6.09 -4.27 3.43
C TYR A 129 -4.88 -5.19 3.35
N LEU A 130 -4.59 -5.84 4.47
CA LEU A 130 -3.55 -6.84 4.59
C LEU A 130 -4.19 -8.23 4.57
N ILE A 131 -3.52 -9.20 3.94
CA ILE A 131 -3.89 -10.61 4.04
C ILE A 131 -2.70 -11.43 4.52
N ASP A 132 -2.97 -12.53 5.21
CA ASP A 132 -1.96 -13.54 5.50
C ASP A 132 -1.97 -14.70 4.49
N ASN A 133 -1.03 -15.63 4.66
CA ASN A 133 -0.94 -16.87 3.87
C ASN A 133 -2.21 -17.77 3.96
N LYS A 134 -3.04 -17.58 4.99
CA LYS A 134 -4.30 -18.31 5.21
C LYS A 134 -5.50 -17.57 4.65
N SER A 135 -5.30 -16.46 3.93
CA SER A 135 -6.34 -15.59 3.38
C SER A 135 -7.21 -14.91 4.45
N ASN A 136 -6.72 -14.79 5.70
CA ASN A 136 -7.36 -13.94 6.68
C ASN A 136 -7.17 -12.48 6.27
N LEU A 137 -8.24 -11.68 6.38
CA LEU A 137 -8.22 -10.26 6.04
C LEU A 137 -8.03 -9.40 7.29
N LEU A 138 -7.26 -8.33 7.15
CA LEU A 138 -7.23 -7.25 8.12
C LEU A 138 -7.29 -5.90 7.40
N GLY A 139 -8.36 -5.15 7.65
CA GLY A 139 -8.49 -3.75 7.27
C GLY A 139 -7.90 -2.83 8.33
N VAL A 140 -7.11 -1.85 7.90
CA VAL A 140 -6.67 -0.69 8.71
C VAL A 140 -7.11 0.58 7.99
N ALA A 141 -7.91 1.42 8.65
CA ALA A 141 -8.41 2.66 8.05
C ALA A 141 -8.15 3.87 8.95
N VAL A 142 -7.73 4.97 8.34
CA VAL A 142 -7.71 6.31 8.95
C VAL A 142 -9.00 7.00 8.52
N ASP A 143 -9.88 7.24 9.47
CA ASP A 143 -11.19 7.84 9.23
C ASP A 143 -11.06 9.31 8.80
N SER A 144 -11.75 9.67 7.71
CA SER A 144 -11.65 11.02 7.12
C SER A 144 -12.28 12.13 7.96
N LEU A 145 -13.22 11.78 8.84
CA LEU A 145 -13.98 12.74 9.64
C LEU A 145 -13.35 12.95 11.02
N THR A 146 -12.98 11.86 11.68
CA THR A 146 -12.47 11.84 13.06
C THR A 146 -10.96 11.76 13.15
N GLY A 147 -10.26 11.34 12.08
CA GLY A 147 -8.84 11.04 12.11
C GLY A 147 -8.48 9.80 12.93
N SER A 148 -9.48 9.05 13.42
CA SER A 148 -9.24 7.85 14.21
C SER A 148 -8.74 6.70 13.34
N ILE A 149 -7.81 5.91 13.88
CA ILE A 149 -7.32 4.70 13.23
C ILE A 149 -8.20 3.54 13.68
N ARG A 150 -8.89 2.92 12.72
CA ARG A 150 -9.78 1.77 12.91
C ARG A 150 -9.12 0.52 12.36
N VAL A 151 -9.39 -0.61 13.00
CA VAL A 151 -8.96 -1.93 12.56
C VAL A 151 -10.18 -2.85 12.51
N SER A 152 -10.27 -3.68 11.47
CA SER A 152 -11.38 -4.60 11.25
C SER A 152 -10.88 -5.89 10.61
N ASP A 153 -11.44 -7.02 11.01
CA ASP A 153 -11.18 -8.31 10.35
C ASP A 153 -12.10 -8.48 9.11
N GLU A 154 -12.95 -7.48 8.85
CA GLU A 154 -13.83 -7.36 7.69
C GLU A 154 -13.48 -6.13 6.84
N ARG A 155 -13.95 -6.11 5.59
CA ARG A 155 -13.82 -4.91 4.76
C ARG A 155 -14.62 -3.77 5.39
N PHE A 156 -13.97 -2.63 5.60
CA PHE A 156 -14.73 -1.39 5.80
C PHE A 156 -15.65 -1.18 4.60
N ASP A 157 -16.94 -0.94 4.86
CA ASP A 157 -17.86 -0.55 3.79
C ASP A 157 -17.25 0.62 3.03
N PRO A 158 -17.17 0.55 1.69
CA PRO A 158 -16.66 1.67 0.91
C PRO A 158 -17.50 2.89 1.29
N PRO A 159 -16.88 4.05 1.59
CA PRO A 159 -17.65 5.27 1.77
C PRO A 159 -18.55 5.38 0.53
N PRO A 160 -19.89 5.53 0.70
CA PRO A 160 -20.80 5.52 -0.42
C PRO A 160 -20.29 6.53 -1.44
N ASN A 161 -20.03 6.03 -2.65
CA ASN A 161 -19.59 6.80 -3.80
C ASN A 161 -20.28 8.15 -3.75
N ARG A 162 -19.53 9.24 -3.46
CA ARG A 162 -20.12 10.58 -3.34
C ARG A 162 -20.78 10.86 -4.67
N LEU A 163 -22.11 10.74 -4.68
CA LEU A 163 -22.97 10.77 -5.84
C LEU A 163 -22.46 11.85 -6.79
N ILE A 164 -22.03 11.44 -7.99
CA ILE A 164 -21.85 12.38 -9.10
C ILE A 164 -23.17 13.16 -9.16
N PRO A 165 -23.17 14.48 -8.84
CA PRO A 165 -24.41 15.23 -8.80
C PRO A 165 -25.03 15.13 -10.19
N ASP A 166 -26.35 14.92 -10.30
CA ASP A 166 -26.99 14.59 -11.59
C ASP A 166 -26.66 15.60 -12.70
N ARG A 167 -26.34 16.85 -12.33
CA ARG A 167 -25.83 17.90 -13.21
C ARG A 167 -24.58 17.49 -14.03
N VAL A 168 -23.69 16.66 -13.48
CA VAL A 168 -22.44 16.25 -14.15
C VAL A 168 -22.69 15.08 -15.11
N LYS A 169 -23.66 14.21 -14.82
CA LYS A 169 -24.07 13.13 -15.76
C LYS A 169 -24.63 13.69 -17.06
N ILE A 170 -25.31 14.84 -17.00
CA ILE A 170 -25.85 15.53 -18.20
C ILE A 170 -24.70 16.04 -19.07
N LEU A 171 -23.67 16.62 -18.46
CA LEU A 171 -22.51 17.15 -19.19
C LEU A 171 -21.66 16.05 -19.86
N LEU A 172 -21.50 14.90 -19.19
CA LEU A 172 -20.82 13.72 -19.75
C LEU A 172 -21.57 13.12 -20.95
N LYS A 173 -22.90 13.15 -20.95
CA LYS A 173 -23.71 12.71 -22.10
C LYS A 173 -23.67 13.72 -23.25
N ALA A 174 -23.68 15.02 -22.94
CA ALA A 174 -23.61 16.08 -23.94
C ALA A 174 -22.26 16.10 -24.68
N SER A 175 -21.14 15.87 -23.97
CA SER A 175 -19.82 15.80 -24.60
C SER A 175 -19.62 14.52 -25.43
N ALA A 176 -20.21 13.40 -25.01
CA ALA A 176 -20.19 12.16 -25.78
C ALA A 176 -21.01 12.25 -27.09
N GLN A 177 -22.08 13.04 -27.10
CA GLN A 177 -22.89 13.28 -28.31
C GLN A 177 -22.30 14.36 -29.23
N ALA A 178 -21.64 15.38 -28.65
CA ALA A 178 -20.99 16.44 -29.44
C ALA A 178 -19.76 15.95 -30.23
N GLY A 179 -19.12 14.84 -29.80
CA GLY A 179 -18.00 14.22 -30.51
C GLY A 179 -18.37 13.38 -31.73
N ALA A 180 -19.65 13.06 -31.94
CA ALA A 180 -20.10 12.17 -33.02
C ALA A 180 -20.72 12.90 -34.24
N GLY A 181 -20.79 14.23 -34.22
CA GLY A 181 -21.56 15.02 -35.20
C GLY A 181 -20.76 15.90 -36.17
N GLY A 182 -19.45 15.69 -36.33
CA GLY A 182 -18.61 16.64 -37.09
C GLY A 182 -17.63 15.97 -38.05
N THR A 183 -18.10 15.44 -39.18
CA THR A 183 -17.28 15.33 -40.39
C THR A 183 -17.91 16.17 -41.49
N ALA A 184 -17.19 17.23 -41.85
CA ALA A 184 -17.54 18.22 -42.83
C ALA A 184 -17.49 17.65 -44.25
N GLN A 185 -18.48 18.00 -45.08
CA GLN A 185 -18.41 17.87 -46.53
C GLN A 185 -18.61 19.27 -47.13
N GLY A 186 -17.55 20.08 -47.05
CA GLY A 186 -17.43 21.32 -47.83
C GLY A 186 -16.74 21.01 -49.15
N GLY A 187 -17.51 20.95 -50.24
CA GLY A 187 -16.96 20.88 -51.60
C GLY A 187 -16.50 22.25 -52.11
N PRO A 188 -15.52 22.34 -53.02
CA PRO A 188 -14.95 23.61 -53.45
C PRO A 188 -15.85 24.34 -54.47
N LEU A 189 -16.02 25.65 -54.27
CA LEU A 189 -16.60 26.55 -55.28
C LEU A 189 -15.62 26.74 -56.45
N ALA A 190 -16.08 26.48 -57.67
CA ALA A 190 -15.45 26.91 -58.91
C ALA A 190 -16.08 28.23 -59.41
N PRO A 191 -15.33 29.16 -60.03
CA PRO A 191 -15.89 30.37 -60.62
C PRO A 191 -15.99 30.25 -62.15
N ARG A 192 -17.13 30.69 -62.72
CA ARG A 192 -17.36 31.08 -64.13
C ARG A 192 -18.87 31.40 -64.26
N GLY A 193 -19.37 32.47 -64.86
CA GLY A 193 -18.82 33.62 -65.58
C GLY A 193 -20.05 34.48 -65.95
N VAL A 194 -19.87 35.79 -66.05
CA VAL A 194 -20.93 36.76 -66.39
C VAL A 194 -21.09 36.82 -67.91
N GLN A 195 -22.33 36.75 -68.39
CA GLN A 195 -22.81 37.54 -69.53
C GLN A 195 -23.68 38.66 -68.96
#